data_AF-K1JW59-F1
#
_entry.id   AF-K1JW59-F1
#
_cell.length_a   1.000
_cell.length_b   1.000
_cell.length_c   1.000
_cell.angle_alpha   90.00
_cell.angle_beta   90.00
_cell.angle_gamma   90.00
#
_symmetry.space_group_name_H-M   'P 1'
#
loop_
_entity.id
_entity.type
_entity.pdbx_description
1 polymer ?
#
loop_
_entity_poly.entity_id
_entity_poly.type
_entity_poly.pdbx_seq_one_letter_code
_entity_poly.pdbx_strand_id
1 'polypeptide(L)'
;MTRIFMLVLAAGICVVGFQLFGPGGAWFRAAELEEALALQNEANRVQQDRNEALGAELYSLEHRRDAIEERARRELYMVKADEVLFRLETPGEYEQRARELASMPDYRSPNIKPGSAPTFSAKRADLYHAPKNLRAPPSRTKRQ
;
A
#
# COMPACT_ATOMS: atom_id res chain seq x y z
N MET A 1 66.34 -31.39 18.99
CA MET A 1 65.07 -31.99 18.50
C MET A 1 63.87 -31.52 19.33
N THR A 2 63.76 -31.86 20.62
CA THR A 2 62.60 -31.51 21.48
C THR A 2 62.32 -30.01 21.62
N ARG A 3 63.36 -29.18 21.76
CA ARG A 3 63.22 -27.71 21.87
C ARG A 3 62.62 -27.06 20.61
N ILE A 4 62.97 -27.55 19.43
CA ILE A 4 62.43 -27.04 18.15
C ILE A 4 60.96 -27.45 18.01
N PHE A 5 60.63 -28.68 18.38
CA PHE A 5 59.24 -29.15 18.39
C PHE A 5 58.35 -28.31 19.32
N MET A 6 58.83 -28.00 20.54
CA MET A 6 58.10 -27.11 21.46
C MET A 6 57.89 -25.70 20.90
N LEU A 7 58.88 -25.13 20.21
CA LEU A 7 58.76 -23.80 19.60
C LEU A 7 57.73 -23.79 18.46
N VAL A 8 57.72 -24.82 17.61
CA VAL A 8 56.73 -24.96 16.54
C VAL A 8 55.32 -25.14 17.11
N LEU A 9 55.18 -25.97 18.16
CA LEU A 9 53.90 -26.17 18.83
C LEU A 9 53.40 -24.87 19.47
N ALA A 10 54.26 -24.16 20.19
CA ALA A 10 53.92 -22.87 20.81
C ALA A 10 53.51 -21.83 19.76
N ALA A 11 54.24 -21.75 18.63
CA ALA A 11 53.88 -20.86 17.53
C ALA A 11 52.50 -21.20 16.94
N GLY A 12 52.19 -22.48 16.74
CA GLY A 12 50.88 -22.93 16.29
C GLY A 12 49.75 -22.53 17.24
N ILE A 13 49.95 -22.71 18.55
CA ILE A 13 48.99 -22.29 19.58
C ILE A 13 48.79 -20.77 19.55
N CYS A 14 49.87 -19.99 19.42
CA CYS A 14 49.79 -18.53 19.32
C CYS A 14 49.01 -18.07 18.09
N VAL A 15 49.18 -18.72 16.93
CA VAL A 15 48.42 -18.38 15.71
C VAL A 15 46.93 -18.64 15.89
N VAL A 16 46.55 -19.80 16.44
CA VAL A 16 45.14 -20.13 16.71
C VAL A 16 44.54 -19.19 17.75
N GLY A 17 45.28 -18.91 18.83
CA GLY A 17 44.88 -17.96 19.85
C GLY A 17 44.66 -16.56 19.29
N PHE A 18 45.56 -16.08 18.43
CA PHE A 18 45.40 -14.79 17.77
C PHE A 18 44.21 -14.77 16.79
N GLN A 19 43.94 -15.86 16.07
CA GLN A 19 42.79 -15.92 15.18
C GLN A 19 41.45 -15.94 15.93
N LEU A 20 41.43 -16.50 17.14
CA LEU A 20 40.23 -16.58 17.97
C LEU A 20 39.95 -15.27 18.74
N PHE A 21 41.00 -14.65 19.30
CA PHE A 21 40.89 -13.47 20.18
C PHE A 21 41.37 -12.15 19.55
N GLY A 22 41.96 -12.20 18.36
CA GLY A 22 42.46 -11.01 17.67
C GLY A 22 41.36 -10.14 17.05
N PRO A 23 41.75 -9.02 16.42
CA PRO A 23 40.82 -8.12 15.74
C PRO A 23 40.13 -8.85 14.57
N GLY A 24 38.80 -9.03 14.69
CA GLY A 24 38.00 -9.84 13.77
C GLY A 24 37.90 -11.33 14.13
N GLY A 25 38.31 -11.71 15.34
CA GLY A 25 38.14 -13.05 15.88
C GLY A 25 36.68 -13.46 15.99
N ALA A 26 36.43 -14.76 15.99
CA ALA A 26 35.09 -15.34 15.93
C ALA A 26 34.20 -14.91 17.10
N TRP A 27 34.78 -14.65 18.28
CA TRP A 27 34.03 -14.31 19.48
C TRP A 27 33.44 -12.90 19.44
N PHE A 28 34.24 -11.91 19.06
CA PHE A 28 33.76 -10.52 18.92
C PHE A 28 32.75 -10.40 17.78
N ARG A 29 32.97 -11.10 16.66
CA ARG A 29 32.00 -11.12 15.56
C ARG A 29 30.68 -11.77 15.95
N ALA A 30 30.69 -12.85 16.72
CA ALA A 30 29.45 -13.49 17.15
C ALA A 30 28.58 -12.53 17.99
N ALA A 31 29.20 -11.81 18.94
CA ALA A 31 28.49 -10.82 19.74
C ALA A 31 27.93 -9.65 18.91
N GLU A 32 28.72 -9.12 17.97
CA GLU A 32 28.27 -8.07 17.06
C GLU A 32 27.14 -8.52 16.14
N LEU A 33 27.21 -9.76 15.62
CA LEU A 33 26.13 -10.34 14.81
C LEU A 33 24.87 -10.58 15.63
N GLU A 34 24.99 -11.02 16.88
CA GLU A 34 23.83 -11.18 17.78
C GLU A 34 23.14 -9.83 18.04
N GLU A 35 23.90 -8.77 18.29
CA GLU A 35 23.35 -7.42 18.47
C GLU A 35 22.67 -6.91 17.18
N ALA A 36 23.32 -7.05 16.03
CA ALA A 36 22.75 -6.67 14.75
C ALA A 36 21.47 -7.45 14.43
N LEU A 37 21.43 -8.74 14.77
CA LEU A 37 20.27 -9.60 14.59
C LEU A 37 19.12 -9.21 15.53
N ALA A 38 19.42 -8.83 16.77
CA ALA A 38 18.43 -8.31 17.71
C ALA A 38 17.79 -7.01 17.19
N LEU A 39 18.60 -6.06 16.73
CA LEU A 39 18.12 -4.79 16.16
C LEU A 39 17.26 -5.02 14.90
N GLN A 40 17.69 -5.90 14.01
CA GLN A 40 16.94 -6.21 12.79
C GLN A 40 15.61 -6.91 13.10
N ASN A 41 15.60 -7.80 14.10
CA ASN A 41 14.36 -8.46 14.53
C ASN A 41 13.36 -7.47 15.13
N GLU A 42 13.82 -6.52 15.93
CA GLU A 42 12.96 -5.47 16.46
C GLU A 42 12.34 -4.61 15.34
N ALA A 43 13.15 -4.19 14.36
CA ALA A 43 12.66 -3.47 13.18
C ALA A 43 11.64 -4.31 12.37
N ASN A 44 11.89 -5.60 12.18
CA ASN A 44 10.98 -6.50 11.49
C ASN A 44 9.65 -6.66 12.25
N ARG A 45 9.67 -6.73 13.59
CA ARG A 45 8.46 -6.80 14.40
C ARG A 45 7.58 -5.58 14.21
N VAL A 46 8.16 -4.37 14.26
CA VAL A 46 7.41 -3.13 14.02
C VAL A 46 6.77 -3.12 12.62
N GLN A 47 7.46 -3.66 11.62
CA GLN A 47 6.91 -3.77 10.27
C GLN A 47 5.80 -4.81 10.17
N GLN A 48 5.92 -5.94 10.86
CA GLN A 48 4.90 -6.98 10.91
C GLN A 48 3.62 -6.46 11.57
N ASP A 49 3.71 -5.78 12.71
CA ASP A 49 2.56 -5.22 13.42
C ASP A 49 1.78 -4.23 12.53
N ARG A 50 2.51 -3.38 11.78
CA ARG A 50 1.90 -2.45 10.81
C ARG A 50 1.24 -3.18 9.65
N ASN A 51 1.88 -4.24 9.14
CA ASN A 51 1.33 -5.02 8.05
C ASN A 51 0.05 -5.74 8.48
N GLU A 52 0.02 -6.28 9.69
CA GLU A 52 -1.16 -6.91 10.29
C GLU A 52 -2.31 -5.91 10.46
N ALA A 53 -2.02 -4.71 10.99
CA ALA A 53 -3.01 -3.63 11.09
C ALA A 53 -3.59 -3.24 9.73
N LEU A 54 -2.73 -3.02 8.73
CA LEU A 54 -3.16 -2.72 7.36
C LEU A 54 -3.95 -3.87 6.73
N GLY A 55 -3.56 -5.12 6.99
CA GLY A 55 -4.29 -6.30 6.56
C GLY A 55 -5.69 -6.37 7.15
N ALA A 56 -5.83 -6.06 8.44
CA ALA A 56 -7.12 -5.99 9.12
C ALA A 56 -8.00 -4.85 8.57
N GLU A 57 -7.41 -3.69 8.28
CA GLU A 57 -8.10 -2.57 7.64
C GLU A 57 -8.60 -2.96 6.25
N LEU A 58 -7.75 -3.53 5.40
CA LEU A 58 -8.12 -3.99 4.06
C LEU A 58 -9.23 -5.04 4.13
N TYR A 59 -9.09 -6.03 5.02
CA TYR A 59 -10.13 -7.04 5.24
C TYR A 59 -11.45 -6.40 5.65
N SER A 60 -11.42 -5.38 6.53
CA SER A 60 -12.61 -4.66 6.93
C SER A 60 -13.22 -3.83 5.80
N LEU A 61 -12.42 -3.20 4.94
CA LEU A 61 -12.90 -2.44 3.78
C LEU A 61 -13.54 -3.36 2.74
N GLU A 62 -13.00 -4.57 2.58
CA GLU A 62 -13.54 -5.56 1.65
C GLU A 62 -14.84 -6.17 2.17
N HIS A 63 -14.89 -6.54 3.45
CA HIS A 63 -15.98 -7.35 4.02
C HIS A 63 -17.06 -6.53 4.74
N ARG A 64 -16.77 -5.30 5.22
CA ARG A 64 -17.75 -4.41 5.87
C ARG A 64 -18.21 -3.28 4.94
N ARG A 65 -18.59 -3.64 3.71
CA ARG A 65 -19.15 -2.68 2.74
C ARG A 65 -20.62 -2.36 2.99
N ASP A 66 -21.29 -3.10 3.87
CA ASP A 66 -22.73 -2.94 4.14
C ASP A 66 -23.10 -1.53 4.60
N ALA A 67 -22.27 -0.90 5.45
CA ALA A 67 -22.49 0.48 5.91
C ALA A 67 -22.38 1.51 4.77
N ILE A 68 -21.49 1.26 3.81
CA ILE A 68 -21.33 2.12 2.63
C ILE A 68 -22.49 1.87 1.66
N GLU A 69 -22.91 0.62 1.48
CA GLU A 69 -24.06 0.26 0.65
C GLU A 69 -25.35 0.89 1.19
N GLU A 70 -25.58 0.84 2.50
CA GLU A 70 -26.75 1.43 3.12
C GLU A 70 -26.77 2.97 2.98
N ARG A 71 -25.61 3.63 3.13
CA ARG A 71 -25.48 5.06 2.87
C ARG A 71 -25.70 5.41 1.40
N ALA A 72 -25.11 4.66 0.47
CA ALA A 72 -25.27 4.86 -0.97
C ALA A 72 -26.73 4.68 -1.41
N ARG A 73 -27.45 3.73 -0.81
CA ARG A 73 -28.89 3.53 -1.04
C ARG A 73 -29.73 4.68 -0.49
N ARG A 74 -29.47 5.12 0.74
CA ARG A 74 -30.27 6.15 1.42
C ARG A 74 -30.04 7.57 0.89
N GLU A 75 -28.79 7.93 0.61
CA GLU A 75 -28.42 9.32 0.27
C GLU A 75 -28.23 9.53 -1.24
N LEU A 76 -27.66 8.55 -1.94
CA LEU A 76 -27.24 8.70 -3.34
C LEU A 76 -28.17 7.98 -4.32
N TYR A 77 -29.24 7.34 -3.82
CA TYR A 77 -30.18 6.54 -4.62
C TYR A 77 -29.45 5.53 -5.52
N MET A 78 -28.38 4.92 -5.01
CA MET A 78 -27.65 3.88 -5.75
C MET A 78 -28.58 2.70 -6.04
N VAL A 79 -28.64 2.29 -7.31
CA VAL A 79 -29.43 1.14 -7.80
C VAL A 79 -28.44 0.09 -8.33
N LYS A 80 -28.47 -1.13 -7.78
CA LYS A 80 -27.75 -2.31 -8.31
C LYS A 80 -28.28 -2.71 -9.68
N ALA A 81 -27.45 -3.40 -10.47
CA ALA A 81 -27.77 -3.75 -11.86
C ALA A 81 -29.03 -4.64 -12.01
N ASP A 82 -29.41 -5.35 -10.95
CA ASP A 82 -30.52 -6.30 -10.90
C ASP A 82 -31.73 -5.82 -10.08
N GLU A 83 -31.75 -4.57 -9.61
CA GLU A 83 -32.84 -4.04 -8.77
C GLU A 83 -33.62 -2.91 -9.47
N VAL A 84 -34.94 -2.86 -9.24
CA VAL A 84 -35.84 -1.82 -9.76
C VAL A 84 -36.35 -0.97 -8.60
N LEU A 85 -35.96 0.31 -8.57
CA LEU A 85 -36.34 1.24 -7.52
C LEU A 85 -37.68 1.92 -7.85
N PHE A 86 -38.71 1.67 -7.05
CA PHE A 86 -39.98 2.40 -7.13
C PHE A 86 -39.97 3.58 -6.15
N ARG A 87 -40.02 4.81 -6.68
CA ARG A 87 -40.26 6.00 -5.87
C ARG A 87 -41.75 6.32 -5.91
N LEU A 88 -42.41 6.27 -4.75
CA LEU A 88 -43.78 6.71 -4.59
C LEU A 88 -43.75 8.23 -4.36
N GLU A 89 -44.30 8.99 -5.31
CA GLU A 89 -44.37 10.45 -5.22
C GLU A 89 -45.80 10.89 -4.95
N THR A 90 -45.95 11.93 -4.15
CA THR A 90 -47.24 12.60 -4.01
C THR A 90 -47.53 13.45 -5.26
N PRO A 91 -48.80 13.73 -5.59
CA PRO A 91 -49.16 14.48 -6.80
C PRO A 91 -48.44 15.84 -6.93
N GLY A 92 -48.19 16.52 -5.80
CA GLY A 92 -47.49 17.80 -5.77
C GLY A 92 -45.98 17.69 -6.08
N GLU A 93 -45.33 16.62 -5.63
CA GLU A 93 -43.90 16.38 -5.91
C GLU A 93 -43.66 16.02 -7.38
N TYR A 94 -44.59 15.26 -7.97
CA TYR A 94 -44.56 14.94 -9.40
C TYR A 94 -44.57 16.20 -10.28
N GLU A 95 -45.46 17.15 -9.98
CA GLU A 95 -45.53 18.41 -10.73
C GLU A 95 -44.25 19.25 -10.60
N GLN A 96 -43.67 19.32 -9.40
CA GLN A 96 -42.43 20.06 -9.16
C GLN A 96 -41.28 19.47 -9.97
N ARG A 97 -41.14 18.14 -9.94
CA ARG A 97 -40.14 17.42 -10.74
C ARG A 97 -40.38 17.57 -12.24
N ALA A 98 -41.62 17.52 -12.69
CA ALA A 98 -41.95 17.70 -14.11
C ALA A 98 -41.54 19.11 -14.60
N ARG A 99 -41.74 20.15 -13.76
CA ARG A 99 -41.27 21.50 -14.06
C ARG A 99 -39.73 21.59 -14.05
N GLU A 100 -39.08 20.93 -13.10
CA GLU A 100 -37.62 20.87 -13.02
C GLU A 100 -37.02 20.18 -14.26
N LEU A 101 -37.56 19.02 -14.64
CA LEU A 101 -37.22 18.30 -15.87
C LEU A 101 -37.44 19.15 -17.13
N ALA A 102 -38.53 19.91 -17.19
CA ALA A 102 -38.80 20.83 -18.29
C ALA A 102 -37.81 22.02 -18.32
N SER A 103 -37.24 22.40 -17.18
CA SER A 103 -36.21 23.44 -17.07
C SER A 103 -34.79 22.94 -17.34
N MET A 104 -34.58 21.62 -17.29
CA MET A 104 -33.28 21.02 -17.53
C MET A 104 -32.92 21.12 -19.01
N PRO A 105 -31.68 21.52 -19.36
CA PRO A 105 -31.21 21.52 -20.74
C PRO A 105 -31.35 20.14 -21.40
N ASP A 106 -31.72 20.10 -22.68
CA ASP A 106 -31.73 18.83 -23.42
C ASP A 106 -30.29 18.34 -23.66
N TYR A 107 -29.84 17.43 -22.80
CA TYR A 107 -28.53 16.78 -22.92
C TYR A 107 -28.49 15.70 -24.00
N ARG A 108 -29.64 15.22 -24.50
CA ARG A 108 -29.68 14.22 -25.59
C ARG A 108 -29.42 14.88 -26.94
N SER A 109 -29.84 16.14 -27.08
CA SER A 109 -29.63 16.95 -28.27
C SER A 109 -28.91 18.25 -27.91
N PRO A 110 -27.65 18.20 -27.49
CA PRO A 110 -26.92 19.41 -27.15
C PRO A 110 -26.80 20.29 -28.40
N ASN A 111 -27.19 21.55 -28.29
CA ASN A 111 -27.07 22.54 -29.38
C ASN A 111 -25.58 22.95 -29.53
N ILE A 112 -24.82 22.08 -30.17
CA ILE A 112 -23.39 22.24 -30.42
C ILE A 112 -23.24 22.83 -31.82
N LYS A 113 -22.68 24.05 -31.90
CA LYS A 113 -22.37 24.67 -33.19
C LYS A 113 -21.38 23.77 -33.96
N PRO A 114 -21.65 23.44 -35.24
CA PRO A 114 -20.72 22.65 -36.05
C PRO A 114 -19.32 23.29 -36.04
N GLY A 115 -18.30 22.53 -35.61
CA GLY A 115 -16.91 23.01 -35.52
C GLY A 115 -16.47 23.52 -34.15
N SER A 116 -17.30 23.46 -33.10
CA SER A 116 -16.85 23.80 -31.75
C SER A 116 -15.85 22.76 -31.21
N ALA A 117 -14.78 23.22 -30.57
CA ALA A 117 -13.86 22.37 -29.84
C ALA A 117 -14.58 21.65 -28.68
N PRO A 118 -14.18 20.41 -28.32
CA PRO A 118 -14.77 19.71 -27.17
C PRO A 118 -14.54 20.53 -25.89
N THR A 119 -15.61 20.78 -25.12
CA THR A 119 -15.58 21.53 -23.85
C THR A 119 -14.68 20.87 -22.80
N PHE A 120 -14.47 19.55 -22.90
CA PHE A 120 -13.61 18.78 -22.02
C PHE A 120 -12.72 17.87 -22.86
N SER A 121 -11.40 18.02 -22.72
CA SER A 121 -10.40 17.13 -23.29
C SER A 121 -9.68 16.44 -22.14
N ALA A 122 -10.03 15.18 -21.88
CA ALA A 122 -9.38 14.39 -20.85
C ALA A 122 -7.90 14.19 -21.23
N LYS A 123 -6.98 14.92 -20.57
CA LYS A 123 -5.55 14.68 -20.75
C LYS A 123 -5.16 13.44 -19.96
N ARG A 124 -4.31 12.60 -20.55
CA ARG A 124 -3.79 11.38 -19.90
C ARG A 124 -3.09 11.64 -18.55
N ALA A 125 -2.57 12.85 -18.34
CA ALA A 125 -1.96 13.28 -17.08
C ALA A 125 -2.96 13.52 -15.94
N ASP A 126 -4.24 13.77 -16.25
CA ASP A 126 -5.27 14.04 -15.26
C ASP A 126 -5.89 12.75 -14.70
N LEU A 127 -5.66 11.60 -15.35
CA LEU A 127 -6.18 10.29 -14.95
C LEU A 127 -5.45 9.66 -13.75
N TYR A 128 -4.22 10.07 -13.47
CA TYR A 128 -3.40 9.49 -12.39
C TYR A 128 -2.66 10.58 -11.60
N HIS A 129 -3.14 10.88 -10.39
CA HIS A 129 -2.42 11.67 -9.42
C HIS A 129 -1.53 10.76 -8.56
N ALA A 130 -0.26 10.58 -8.97
CA ALA A 130 0.73 9.94 -8.10
C ALA A 130 1.17 10.95 -7.02
N PRO A 131 0.97 10.69 -5.73
CA PRO A 131 1.41 11.60 -4.68
C PRO A 131 2.94 11.70 -4.71
N LYS A 132 3.46 12.94 -4.69
CA LYS A 132 4.87 13.29 -4.94
C LYS A 132 5.89 12.59 -4.03
N ASN A 133 5.42 12.01 -2.93
CA ASN A 133 6.22 11.40 -1.86
C ASN A 133 6.16 9.86 -1.82
N LEU A 134 5.36 9.19 -2.67
CA LEU A 134 5.39 7.72 -2.78
C LEU A 134 6.46 7.31 -3.80
N ARG A 135 7.72 7.23 -3.34
CA ARG A 135 8.76 6.52 -4.09
C ARG A 135 8.54 5.04 -3.86
N ALA A 136 8.26 4.27 -4.93
CA ALA A 136 8.18 2.82 -4.82
C ALA A 136 9.49 2.30 -4.18
N PRO A 137 9.42 1.41 -3.18
CA PRO A 137 10.62 0.85 -2.57
C PRO A 137 11.47 0.19 -3.66
N PRO A 138 12.81 0.34 -3.63
CA PRO A 138 13.67 -0.22 -4.65
C PRO A 138 13.42 -1.73 -4.73
N SER A 139 13.14 -2.22 -5.94
CA SER A 139 12.90 -3.63 -6.19
C SER A 139 14.06 -4.45 -5.61
N ARG A 140 13.77 -5.32 -4.64
CA ARG A 140 14.74 -6.24 -4.05
C ARG A 140 15.35 -7.08 -5.16
N THR A 141 16.54 -6.71 -5.63
CA THR A 141 17.32 -7.49 -6.57
C THR A 141 17.48 -8.88 -5.96
N LYS A 142 16.90 -9.89 -6.61
CA LYS A 142 17.16 -11.29 -6.28
C LYS A 142 18.67 -11.51 -6.38
N ARG A 143 19.35 -11.65 -5.24
CA ARG A 143 20.71 -12.17 -5.21
C ARG A 143 20.64 -13.67 -5.50
N GLN A 144 21.45 -14.08 -6.49
CA GLN A 144 21.94 -15.45 -6.63
C GLN A 144 22.84 -15.79 -5.45
#